data_AF-F5XZF2-F1
#
_entry.id   AF-F5XZF2-F1
#
_cell.length_a   1.000
_cell.length_b   1.000
_cell.length_c   1.000
_cell.angle_alpha   90.00
_cell.angle_beta   90.00
_cell.angle_gamma   90.00
#
_symmetry.space_group_name_H-M   'P 1'
#
loop_
_entity.id
_entity.type
_entity.pdbx_description
1 polymer ?
#
loop_
_entity_poly.entity_id
_entity_poly.type
_entity_poly.pdbx_seq_one_letter_code
_entity_poly.pdbx_strand_id
1 'polypeptide(L)' 'MNPLLLEGLSDAVGFVAGVLLAWGLGRLLGFDPLAEGYGGSAIGGILLAGLGGGLGLQLARRWRKSRRQKDS' A
#
# COMPACT_ATOMS: atom_id res chain seq x y z
N MET A 1 -1.66 -25.37 3.42
CA MET A 1 -0.90 -24.12 3.65
C MET A 1 -1.46 -23.47 4.91
N ASN A 2 -0.63 -22.94 5.81
CA ASN A 2 -1.11 -22.33 7.06
C ASN A 2 -1.96 -21.08 6.71
N PRO A 3 -3.24 -20.99 7.10
CA PRO A 3 -4.12 -19.88 6.73
C PRO A 3 -3.56 -18.50 7.12
N LEU A 4 -2.75 -18.43 8.19
CA LEU A 4 -2.06 -17.20 8.58
C LEU A 4 -1.02 -16.73 7.55
N LEU A 5 -0.36 -17.64 6.84
CA LEU A 5 0.63 -17.28 5.81
C LEU A 5 -0.03 -16.70 4.58
N LEU A 6 -1.18 -17.26 4.16
CA LEU A 6 -2.00 -16.69 3.08
C LEU A 6 -2.56 -15.32 3.50
N GLU A 7 -2.86 -15.17 4.79
CA GLU A 7 -3.31 -13.90 5.33
C GLU A 7 -2.19 -12.84 5.29
N GLY A 8 -1.00 -13.19 5.78
CA GLY A 8 0.16 -12.30 5.73
C GLY A 8 0.55 -11.93 4.29
N LEU A 9 0.53 -12.92 3.37
CA LEU A 9 0.92 -12.70 1.98
C LEU A 9 -0.03 -11.73 1.26
N SER A 10 -1.33 -11.90 1.44
CA SER A 10 -2.31 -11.01 0.80
C SER A 10 -2.22 -9.58 1.34
N ASP A 11 -1.89 -9.43 2.63
CA ASP A 11 -1.65 -8.14 3.26
C ASP A 11 -0.39 -7.46 2.73
N ALA A 12 0.71 -8.21 2.61
CA ALA A 12 1.93 -7.70 2.01
C ALA A 12 1.74 -7.30 0.55
N VAL A 13 1.04 -8.11 -0.25
CA VAL A 13 0.71 -7.79 -1.65
C VAL A 13 -0.16 -6.54 -1.74
N GLY A 14 -1.19 -6.43 -0.89
CA GLY A 14 -2.03 -5.24 -0.82
C GLY A 14 -1.25 -3.98 -0.45
N PHE A 15 -0.33 -4.08 0.50
CA PHE A 15 0.56 -2.99 0.88
C PHE A 15 1.47 -2.57 -0.27
N VAL A 16 2.20 -3.51 -0.88
CA VAL A 16 3.13 -3.20 -1.99
C VAL A 16 2.40 -2.60 -3.18
N ALA A 17 1.25 -3.17 -3.57
CA ALA A 17 0.42 -2.60 -4.62
C ALA A 17 -0.02 -1.17 -4.30
N GLY A 18 -0.43 -0.91 -3.05
CA GLY A 18 -0.81 0.42 -2.58
C GLY A 18 0.34 1.43 -2.61
N VAL A 19 1.55 1.02 -2.18
CA VAL A 19 2.76 1.84 -2.26
C VAL A 19 3.10 2.18 -3.71
N LEU A 20 3.07 1.19 -4.61
CA LEU A 20 3.41 1.39 -6.02
C LEU A 20 2.43 2.35 -6.72
N LEU A 21 1.13 2.23 -6.43
CA LEU A 21 0.12 3.15 -6.96
C LEU A 21 0.31 4.57 -6.43
N ALA A 22 0.54 4.72 -5.13
CA ALA A 22 0.78 6.04 -4.54
C ALA A 22 2.10 6.66 -5.00
N TRP A 23 3.14 5.85 -5.23
CA TRP A 23 4.39 6.31 -5.81
C TRP A 23 4.19 6.79 -7.25
N GLY A 24 3.45 6.05 -8.07
CA GLY A 24 3.12 6.47 -9.44
C GLY A 24 2.35 7.79 -9.46
N LEU A 25 1.34 7.94 -8.59
CA LEU A 25 0.58 9.20 -8.44
C LEU A 25 1.45 10.34 -7.89
N GLY A 26 2.28 10.05 -6.89
CA GLY A 26 3.21 11.01 -6.30
C GLY A 26 4.20 11.55 -7.32
N ARG A 27 4.74 10.68 -8.17
CA ARG A 27 5.64 11.04 -9.28
C ARG A 27 4.99 12.05 -10.23
N LEU A 28 3.71 11.86 -10.57
CA LEU A 28 2.96 12.79 -11.42
C LEU A 28 2.74 14.15 -10.75
N LEU A 29 2.66 14.18 -9.43
CA LEU A 29 2.50 15.39 -8.62
C LEU A 29 3.85 16.05 -8.25
N GLY A 30 4.98 15.49 -8.68
CA GLY A 30 6.31 16.00 -8.35
C GLY A 30 6.83 15.60 -6.96
N PHE A 31 6.16 14.68 -6.27
CA PHE A 31 6.65 14.08 -5.05
C PHE A 31 7.56 12.89 -5.39
N ASP A 32 8.77 12.92 -4.87
CA ASP A 32 9.76 11.86 -5.10
C ASP A 32 10.42 11.48 -3.78
N PRO A 33 10.07 10.33 -3.17
CA PRO A 33 10.65 9.89 -1.91
C PRO A 33 12.16 9.64 -1.98
N LEU A 34 12.71 9.50 -3.20
CA LEU A 34 14.14 9.30 -3.45
C LEU A 34 14.84 10.58 -3.92
N ALA A 35 14.17 11.74 -3.86
CA ALA A 35 14.81 13.01 -4.16
C ALA A 35 15.99 13.26 -3.21
N GLU A 36 17.07 13.82 -3.77
CA GLU A 36 18.23 14.21 -2.98
C GLU A 36 17.89 15.37 -2.04
N GLY A 37 18.32 15.23 -0.78
CA GLY A 37 17.95 16.14 0.28
C GLY A 37 16.53 15.88 0.81
N TYR A 38 16.33 16.09 2.12
CA TYR A 38 15.04 15.97 2.78
C TYR A 38 14.12 17.17 2.46
N GLY A 39 13.94 17.47 1.18
CA GLY A 39 13.05 18.53 0.69
C GLY A 39 11.57 18.13 0.82
N GLY A 40 10.69 19.10 0.58
CA GLY A 40 9.24 18.88 0.63
C GLY A 40 8.75 17.80 -0.34
N SER A 41 9.43 17.62 -1.48
CA SER A 41 9.15 16.54 -2.44
C SER A 41 9.46 15.15 -1.88
N ALA A 42 10.58 15.00 -1.17
CA ALA A 42 10.98 13.75 -0.51
C ALA A 42 10.02 13.38 0.62
N ILE A 43 9.74 14.33 1.51
CA ILE A 43 8.81 14.13 2.63
C ILE A 43 7.40 13.83 2.12
N GLY A 44 6.91 14.58 1.13
CA GLY A 44 5.62 14.34 0.49
C GLY A 44 5.54 12.96 -0.16
N GLY A 45 6.62 12.53 -0.83
CA GLY A 45 6.72 11.20 -1.45
C GLY A 45 6.67 10.06 -0.43
N ILE A 46 7.39 10.20 0.69
CA ILE A 46 7.38 9.21 1.78
C ILE A 46 6.00 9.11 2.43
N LEU A 47 5.36 10.25 2.69
CA LEU A 47 4.01 10.29 3.25
C LEU A 47 2.99 9.66 2.29
N LEU A 48 3.05 9.96 1.00
CA LEU A 48 2.21 9.34 -0.02
C LEU A 48 2.42 7.83 -0.09
N ALA A 49 3.66 7.36 -0.06
CA ALA A 49 3.95 5.93 -0.04
C ALA A 49 3.37 5.24 1.20
N GLY A 50 3.53 5.84 2.39
CA GLY A 50 2.96 5.32 3.64
C GLY A 50 1.44 5.26 3.63
N LEU A 51 0.78 6.33 3.15
CA LEU A 51 -0.68 6.38 2.99
C LEU A 51 -1.16 5.36 1.95
N GLY A 52 -0.49 5.25 0.81
CA GLY A 52 -0.80 4.29 -0.24
C GLY A 52 -0.72 2.85 0.24
N GLY A 53 0.39 2.49 0.89
CA GLY A 53 0.57 1.17 1.47
C GLY A 53 -0.46 0.84 2.53
N GLY A 54 -0.74 1.79 3.44
CA GLY A 54 -1.76 1.65 4.48
C GLY A 54 -3.16 1.40 3.91
N LEU A 55 -3.56 2.18 2.89
CA LEU A 55 -4.83 2.03 2.20
C LEU A 55 -4.92 0.71 1.42
N GLY A 56 -3.86 0.33 0.69
CA GLY A 56 -3.81 -0.93 -0.06
C GLY A 56 -3.91 -2.16 0.84
N LEU A 57 -3.26 -2.12 2.00
CA LEU A 57 -3.36 -3.13 3.05
C LEU A 57 -4.80 -3.23 3.61
N GLN A 58 -5.44 -2.09 3.89
CA GLN A 58 -6.83 -2.09 4.36
C GLN A 58 -7.82 -2.63 3.32
N LEU A 59 -7.61 -2.31 2.03
CA LEU A 59 -8.38 -2.84 0.92
C LEU A 59 -8.23 -4.37 0.79
N ALA A 60 -6.99 -4.88 0.86
CA ALA A 60 -6.73 -6.32 0.83
C ALA A 60 -7.37 -7.05 2.03
N ARG A 61 -7.31 -6.46 3.22
CA ARG A 61 -8.04 -6.97 4.40
C ARG A 61 -9.55 -6.99 4.19
N ARG A 62 -10.13 -5.89 3.71
CA ARG A 62 -11.57 -5.76 3.50
C ARG A 62 -12.08 -6.76 2.45
N TRP A 63 -11.36 -6.90 1.34
CA TRP A 63 -11.70 -7.84 0.27
C TRP A 63 -11.71 -9.30 0.76
N ARG A 64 -10.74 -9.68 1.59
CA ARG A 64 -10.71 -11.03 2.18
C ARG A 64 -11.82 -11.27 3.20
N LYS A 65 -12.14 -10.28 4.03
CA LYS A 65 -13.30 -10.37 4.93
C LYS A 65 -14.59 -10.59 4.15
N SER A 66 -14.80 -9.86 3.05
CA SER A 66 -15.96 -10.06 2.18
C SER A 66 -15.99 -11.43 1.48
N ARG A 67 -14.83 -11.99 1.14
CA ARG A 67 -14.73 -13.37 0.59
C ARG A 67 -15.12 -14.42 1.63
N ARG A 68 -14.58 -14.34 2.86
CA ARG A 68 -14.91 -15.27 3.97
C ARG A 68 -16.40 -15.25 4.33
N GLN A 69 -17.06 -14.11 4.21
CA GLN A 69 -18.48 -13.96 4.52
C GLN A 69 -19.40 -14.56 3.45
N LYS A 70 -18.89 -14.81 2.23
CA LYS A 70 -19.66 -15.41 1.13
C LYS A 70 -19.64 -16.95 1.16
N ASP A 71 -18.77 -17.53 1.99
CA ASP A 71 -18.61 -18.98 2.17
C ASP A 71 -19.26 -19.49 3.48
N SER A 72 -20.19 -18.72 4.09
CA SER A 72 -20.97 -19.12 5.29
C SER A 72 -22.47 -18.99 5.06
#